data_AF-A0A2D6LP36-F1
#
_entry.id   AF-A0A2D6LP36-F1
#
_cell.length_a   1.000
_cell.length_b   1.000
_cell.length_c   1.000
_cell.angle_alpha   90.00
_cell.angle_beta   90.00
_cell.angle_gamma   90.00
#
_symmetry.space_group_name_H-M   'P 1'
#
loop_
_entity.id
_entity.type
_entity.pdbx_description
1 polymer ?
#
loop_
_entity_poly.entity_id
_entity_poly.type
_entity_poly.pdbx_seq_one_letter_code
_entity_poly.pdbx_strand_id
1 'polypeptide(L)' 'MESIMEDNSVPRNIRKTIDDAKQKITSKEDTLNVNISNAIYLMEDISNDINMPSHTRTEIWTIISELEAIREKYKG' A
#
# COMPACT_ATOMS: atom_id res chain seq x y z
N MET A 1 -6.09 -1.32 4.68
CA MET A 1 -5.82 0.04 4.17
C MET A 1 -6.65 1.10 4.87
N GLU A 2 -7.99 0.97 4.95
CA GLU A 2 -8.85 1.96 5.62
C GLU A 2 -8.51 2.17 7.09
N SER A 3 -8.18 1.10 7.83
CA SER A 3 -7.68 1.18 9.21
C SER A 3 -6.55 2.20 9.38
N ILE A 4 -5.52 2.11 8.53
CA ILE A 4 -4.35 3.00 8.56
C ILE A 4 -4.75 4.44 8.22
N MET A 5 -5.66 4.64 7.27
CA MET A 5 -6.09 5.97 6.83
C MET A 5 -6.99 6.69 7.84
N GLU A 6 -7.68 5.95 8.71
CA GLU A 6 -8.54 6.50 9.76
C GLU A 6 -7.83 6.62 11.12
N ASP A 7 -6.67 5.96 11.27
CA ASP A 7 -5.89 6.01 12.50
C ASP A 7 -5.17 7.37 12.67
N ASN A 8 -5.66 8.18 13.61
CA ASN A 8 -5.09 9.48 13.95
C ASN A 8 -3.70 9.41 14.60
N SER A 9 -3.27 8.24 15.08
CA SER A 9 -1.92 8.01 15.61
C SER A 9 -0.85 7.85 14.52
N VAL A 10 -1.27 7.60 13.28
CA VAL A 10 -0.38 7.45 12.12
C VAL A 10 -0.01 8.82 11.55
N PRO A 11 1.26 9.10 11.22
CA PRO A 11 1.66 10.33 10.53
C PRO A 11 0.88 10.59 9.22
N ARG A 12 0.56 11.85 8.94
CA ARG A 12 -0.26 12.26 7.78
C ARG A 12 0.33 11.83 6.44
N ASN A 13 1.66 11.88 6.29
CA ASN A 13 2.34 11.44 5.08
C ASN A 13 2.12 9.94 4.83
N ILE A 14 2.22 9.12 5.87
CA ILE A 14 1.97 7.67 5.77
C ILE A 14 0.53 7.41 5.34
N ARG A 15 -0.46 8.02 6.02
CA ARG A 15 -1.87 7.89 5.63
C ARG A 15 -2.13 8.31 4.19
N LYS A 16 -1.52 9.40 3.74
CA LYS A 16 -1.63 9.87 2.37
C LYS A 16 -1.05 8.86 1.38
N THR A 17 0.13 8.32 1.64
CA THR A 17 0.73 7.30 0.75
C THR A 17 -0.11 6.04 0.65
N ILE A 18 -0.76 5.61 1.74
CA ILE A 18 -1.69 4.47 1.70
C ILE A 18 -2.93 4.79 0.87
N ASP A 19 -3.46 6.02 0.95
CA ASP A 19 -4.57 6.45 0.07
C ASP A 19 -4.12 6.50 -1.41
N ASP A 20 -2.96 7.06 -1.70
CA ASP A 20 -2.39 7.11 -3.05
C ASP A 20 -2.20 5.67 -3.61
N ALA A 21 -1.72 4.73 -2.80
CA ALA A 21 -1.60 3.32 -3.17
C ALA A 21 -2.97 2.66 -3.43
N LYS A 22 -3.99 2.97 -2.61
CA LYS A 22 -5.38 2.51 -2.84
C LYS A 22 -5.92 3.05 -4.18
N GLN A 23 -5.67 4.32 -4.49
CA GLN A 23 -6.07 4.93 -5.76
C GLN A 23 -5.38 4.29 -6.97
N LYS A 24 -4.11 3.88 -6.84
CA LYS A 24 -3.43 3.12 -7.91
C LYS A 24 -4.15 1.81 -8.19
N ILE A 25 -4.50 1.04 -7.16
CA ILE A 25 -5.16 -0.26 -7.31
C ILE A 25 -6.55 -0.11 -7.96
N THR A 26 -7.28 0.96 -7.67
CA THR A 26 -8.64 1.20 -8.20
C THR A 26 -8.67 1.96 -9.53
N SER A 27 -7.53 2.47 -10.00
CA SER A 27 -7.41 3.15 -11.28
C SER A 27 -7.71 2.20 -12.45
N LYS A 28 -8.30 2.76 -13.52
CA LYS A 28 -8.52 2.07 -14.80
C LYS A 28 -7.53 2.51 -15.88
N GLU A 29 -6.56 3.34 -15.53
CA GLU A 29 -5.58 3.90 -16.48
C GLU A 29 -4.60 2.83 -16.97
N ASP A 30 -4.10 1.98 -16.07
CA ASP A 30 -3.18 0.89 -16.38
C ASP A 30 -3.80 -0.50 -16.13
N THR A 31 -3.07 -1.55 -16.52
CA THR A 31 -3.43 -2.93 -16.17
C THR A 31 -3.36 -3.15 -14.66
N LEU A 32 -4.18 -4.08 -14.14
CA LEU A 32 -4.18 -4.43 -12.71
C LEU A 32 -2.77 -4.78 -12.20
N ASN A 33 -1.97 -5.51 -12.99
CA ASN A 33 -0.61 -5.89 -12.60
C ASN A 33 0.34 -4.68 -12.48
N VAL A 34 0.21 -3.69 -13.37
CA VAL A 34 0.99 -2.44 -13.31
C VAL A 34 0.53 -1.60 -12.11
N ASN A 35 -0.78 -1.46 -11.91
CA ASN A 35 -1.37 -0.75 -10.78
C ASN A 35 -0.92 -1.31 -9.43
N ILE A 36 -0.98 -2.63 -9.27
CA ILE A 36 -0.53 -3.31 -8.05
C ILE A 36 0.97 -3.08 -7.84
N SER A 37 1.79 -3.17 -8.89
CA SER A 37 3.24 -2.97 -8.77
C SER A 37 3.58 -1.54 -8.33
N ASN A 38 2.87 -0.54 -8.87
CA ASN A 38 3.01 0.85 -8.45
C ASN A 38 2.58 1.06 -6.98
N ALA A 39 1.48 0.43 -6.56
CA ALA A 39 1.01 0.51 -5.18
C ALA A 39 1.98 -0.13 -4.18
N ILE A 40 2.54 -1.30 -4.52
CA ILE A 40 3.57 -1.97 -3.71
C ILE A 40 4.79 -1.07 -3.56
N TYR A 41 5.30 -0.49 -4.64
CA TYR A 41 6.46 0.40 -4.59
C TYR A 41 6.26 1.60 -3.64
N LEU A 42 5.10 2.25 -3.70
CA LEU A 42 4.76 3.35 -2.77
C LEU A 42 4.75 2.89 -1.31
N MET A 43 4.21 1.70 -1.04
CA MET A 43 4.10 1.14 0.30
C MET A 43 5.45 0.65 0.85
N GLU A 44 6.31 0.07 0.00
CA GLU A 44 7.66 -0.32 0.35
C GLU A 44 8.50 0.92 0.71
N ASP A 45 8.45 1.97 -0.10
CA ASP A 45 9.19 3.21 0.15
C ASP A 45 8.79 3.84 1.50
N ILE A 46 7.49 4.03 1.74
CA ILE A 46 6.99 4.62 2.99
C ILE A 46 7.22 3.72 4.21
N SER A 47 7.33 2.39 4.04
CA SER A 47 7.63 1.46 5.14
C SER A 47 8.99 1.76 5.83
N ASN A 48 9.88 2.46 5.11
CA ASN A 48 11.19 2.89 5.60
C ASN A 48 11.18 4.27 6.28
N ASP A 49 10.03 4.93 6.41
CA ASP A 49 9.93 6.23 7.11
C ASP A 49 10.35 6.07 8.58
N ILE A 50 11.19 7.00 9.05
CA ILE A 50 11.70 7.01 10.43
C ILE A 50 10.59 7.20 11.47
N ASN A 51 9.48 7.83 11.10
CA ASN A 51 8.31 8.05 11.94
C ASN A 51 7.25 6.96 11.78
N MET A 52 7.53 5.88 11.04
CA MET A 52 6.61 4.77 10.83
C MET A 52 6.31 4.02 12.15
N PRO A 53 5.06 3.99 12.64
CA PRO A 53 4.71 3.19 13.81
C PRO A 53 4.90 1.69 13.52
N SER A 54 5.38 0.92 14.50
CA SER A 54 5.69 -0.50 14.29
C SER A 54 4.48 -1.34 13.90
N HIS A 55 3.30 -1.05 14.47
CA HIS A 55 2.06 -1.76 14.11
C HIS A 55 1.65 -1.45 12.67
N THR A 56 1.70 -0.18 12.26
CA THR A 56 1.39 0.25 10.89
C THR A 56 2.35 -0.37 9.89
N ARG A 57 3.65 -0.47 10.22
CA ARG A 57 4.64 -1.15 9.37
C ARG A 57 4.23 -2.60 9.10
N THR A 58 3.86 -3.33 10.14
CA THR A 58 3.41 -4.73 10.02
C THR A 58 2.16 -4.82 9.15
N GLU A 59 1.17 -3.95 9.35
CA GLU A 59 -0.04 -3.91 8.51
C GLU A 59 0.30 -3.63 7.04
N ILE A 60 1.21 -2.70 6.75
CA ILE A 60 1.67 -2.41 5.39
C ILE A 60 2.30 -3.65 4.76
N TRP A 61 3.17 -4.36 5.46
CA TRP A 61 3.78 -5.60 4.96
C TRP A 61 2.75 -6.68 4.68
N THR A 62 1.73 -6.84 5.53
CA THR A 62 0.62 -7.76 5.27
C THR A 62 -0.11 -7.40 3.97
N ILE A 63 -0.43 -6.12 3.76
CA ILE A 63 -1.10 -5.64 2.54
C ILE A 63 -0.21 -5.89 1.31
N ILE A 64 1.09 -5.62 1.39
CA ILE A 64 2.04 -5.90 0.29
C ILE A 64 1.98 -7.39 -0.09
N SER A 65 2.10 -8.30 0.89
CA SER A 65 2.06 -9.74 0.61
C SER A 65 0.75 -10.20 -0.02
N GLU A 66 -0.39 -9.63 0.41
CA GLU A 66 -1.70 -9.91 -0.22
C GLU A 66 -1.76 -9.44 -1.67
N LEU A 67 -1.27 -8.22 -1.95
CA LEU A 67 -1.22 -7.67 -3.30
C LEU A 67 -0.28 -8.46 -4.21
N GLU A 68 0.86 -8.92 -3.70
CA GLU A 68 1.77 -9.79 -4.44
C GLU A 68 1.11 -11.10 -4.83
N ALA A 69 0.38 -11.74 -3.90
CA ALA A 69 -0.36 -12.96 -4.16
C ALA A 69 -1.47 -12.75 -5.23
N ILE A 70 -2.16 -11.61 -5.17
CA ILE A 70 -3.13 -11.21 -6.19
C ILE A 70 -2.42 -11.06 -7.55
N ARG A 71 -1.37 -10.25 -7.63
CA ARG A 71 -0.62 -10.03 -8.88
C ARG A 71 -0.13 -11.34 -9.48
N GLU A 72 0.38 -12.27 -8.67
CA GLU A 72 0.83 -13.58 -9.14
C GLU A 72 -0.31 -14.41 -9.74
N LYS A 73 -1.50 -14.38 -9.13
CA LYS A 73 -2.70 -15.06 -9.66
C LYS A 73 -3.13 -14.52 -11.04
N TYR A 74 -2.90 -13.23 -11.31
CA TYR A 74 -3.25 -12.58 -12.59
C TYR A 74 -2.08 -12.56 -13.60
N LYS A 75 -0.98 -13.28 -13.34
CA LYS A 75 0.08 -13.51 -14.34
C LYS A 75 -0.19 -14.71 -15.26
N GLY A 76 -1.14 -15.58 -14.90
CA GLY A 76 -1.59 -16.73 -15.72
C GLY A 76 -2.93 -16.46 -16.39
#